data_AF-A0A953PET7-F1
#
_entry.id   AF-A0A953PET7-F1
#
_cell.length_a   1.000
_cell.length_b   1.000
_cell.length_c   1.000
_cell.angle_alpha   90.00
_cell.angle_beta   90.00
_cell.angle_gamma   90.00
#
_symmetry.space_group_name_H-M   'P 1'
#
loop_
_entity.id
_entity.type
_entity.pdbx_description
1 polymer ?
#
loop_
_entity_poly.entity_id
_entity_poly.type
_entity_poly.pdbx_seq_one_letter_code
_entity_poly.pdbx_strand_id
1 'polypeptide(L)'
;LMTYEGVRAMYEAYSRNKYTSTGVIQWMLNNSWPSMIWHLYDYYLQPGGGYFGAKKAMQALDPVYGYDDHSVWLVSSQYVDAKGLQLTARVFNLDGTQKFSKDATLDAAADSTAKVFELPQIDGLSAAYFLDLRVTDAGGKRLGSNFYWLSTKPETSDWDRMRTTPRWHSCPRRSSTCPAGLKRRAPSRSRMSRSKIQARTWPSSCG
;
A
#
# COMPACT_ATOMS: atom_id res chain seq x y z
N LEU A 1 -8.30 -1.10 7.69
CA LEU A 1 -8.14 -1.20 6.22
C LEU A 1 -8.46 0.12 5.52
N MET A 2 -9.63 0.75 5.74
CA MET A 2 -9.93 2.05 5.11
C MET A 2 -8.90 3.14 5.43
N THR A 3 -8.52 3.28 6.70
CA THR A 3 -7.50 4.27 7.13
C THR A 3 -6.12 3.95 6.56
N TYR A 4 -5.77 2.67 6.42
CA TYR A 4 -4.53 2.24 5.79
C TYR A 4 -4.47 2.66 4.32
N GLU A 5 -5.52 2.34 3.55
CA GLU A 5 -5.61 2.70 2.13
C GLU A 5 -5.60 4.21 1.91
N GLY A 6 -6.44 4.94 2.64
CA GLY A 6 -6.57 6.39 2.45
C GLY A 6 -5.27 7.13 2.73
N VAL A 7 -4.60 6.79 3.85
CA VAL A 7 -3.33 7.41 4.21
C VAL A 7 -2.22 6.98 3.24
N ARG A 8 -2.14 5.69 2.90
CA ARG A 8 -1.16 5.19 1.94
C ARG A 8 -1.29 5.88 0.58
N ALA A 9 -2.49 5.89 0.01
CA ALA A 9 -2.77 6.51 -1.29
C ALA A 9 -2.46 8.01 -1.29
N MET A 10 -2.73 8.72 -0.17
CA MET A 10 -2.34 10.11 -0.02
C MET A 10 -0.83 10.28 -0.12
N TYR A 11 -0.04 9.59 0.71
CA TYR A 11 1.43 9.73 0.65
C TYR A 11 2.00 9.28 -0.70
N GLU A 12 1.51 8.18 -1.28
CA GLU A 12 1.95 7.67 -2.58
C GLU A 12 1.69 8.66 -3.71
N ALA A 13 0.54 9.36 -3.72
CA ALA A 13 0.23 10.35 -4.74
C ALA A 13 1.21 11.54 -4.72
N TYR A 14 1.59 12.02 -3.53
CA TYR A 14 2.57 13.10 -3.41
C TYR A 14 3.99 12.61 -3.74
N SER A 15 4.35 11.42 -3.27
CA SER A 15 5.66 10.80 -3.54
C SER A 15 5.87 10.51 -5.04
N ARG A 16 4.84 10.03 -5.76
CA ARG A 16 4.88 9.83 -7.22
C ARG A 16 5.10 11.15 -7.95
N ASN A 17 4.42 12.21 -7.52
CA ASN A 17 4.46 13.53 -8.15
C ASN A 17 5.56 14.44 -7.55
N LYS A 18 6.64 13.86 -7.00
CA LYS A 18 7.76 14.61 -6.41
C LYS A 18 8.24 15.73 -7.35
N TYR A 19 8.63 16.85 -6.76
CA TYR A 19 9.04 18.10 -7.42
C TYR A 19 7.93 18.89 -8.13
N THR A 20 6.79 18.27 -8.45
CA THR A 20 5.55 19.02 -8.76
C THR A 20 4.73 19.23 -7.48
N SER A 21 4.59 18.18 -6.68
CA SER A 21 4.12 18.22 -5.31
C SER A 21 5.32 18.42 -4.38
N THR A 22 5.36 19.54 -3.66
CA THR A 22 6.52 19.93 -2.84
C THR A 22 6.48 19.40 -1.42
N GLY A 23 5.34 18.85 -0.97
CA GLY A 23 5.22 18.22 0.34
C GLY A 23 3.79 17.85 0.71
N VAL A 24 3.66 17.01 1.72
CA VAL A 24 2.38 16.63 2.32
C VAL A 24 2.53 16.58 3.84
N ILE A 25 1.56 17.15 4.55
CA ILE A 25 1.47 17.09 6.02
C ILE A 25 0.17 16.38 6.35
N GLN A 26 0.26 15.19 6.96
CA GLN A 26 -0.90 14.46 7.44
C GLN A 26 -1.54 15.23 8.59
N TRP A 27 -2.84 15.50 8.46
CA TRP A 27 -3.66 16.00 9.56
C TRP A 27 -4.32 14.83 10.31
N MET A 28 -3.87 14.46 11.51
CA MET A 28 -2.65 14.88 12.21
C MET A 28 -1.75 13.66 12.47
N LEU A 29 -0.54 13.93 12.96
CA LEU A 29 0.37 12.89 13.42
C LEU A 29 -0.24 12.09 14.59
N ASN A 30 -0.73 12.79 15.61
CA ASN A 30 -1.23 12.22 16.87
C ASN A 30 -2.31 13.10 17.50
N ASN A 31 -2.89 12.62 18.60
CA ASN A 31 -3.88 13.35 19.39
C ASN A 31 -3.36 13.65 20.81
N SER A 32 -3.74 14.80 21.38
CA SER A 32 -3.37 15.22 22.74
C SER A 32 -4.22 14.58 23.86
N TRP A 33 -5.22 13.78 23.48
CA TRP A 33 -6.17 13.10 24.36
C TRP A 33 -6.80 11.91 23.60
N PRO A 34 -7.44 10.94 24.27
CA PRO A 34 -8.12 9.84 23.60
C PRO A 34 -9.14 10.34 22.56
N SER A 35 -8.95 9.96 21.30
CA SER A 35 -9.76 10.43 20.18
C SER A 35 -9.82 9.39 19.06
N MET A 36 -10.91 9.42 18.28
CA MET A 36 -11.22 8.42 17.26
C MET A 36 -10.83 8.83 15.83
N ILE A 37 -10.42 10.08 15.61
CA ILE A 37 -10.16 10.63 14.27
C ILE A 37 -8.76 11.24 14.16
N TRP A 38 -8.32 11.43 12.92
CA TRP A 38 -7.17 12.27 12.53
C TRP A 38 -5.85 11.99 13.26
N HIS A 39 -5.48 10.73 13.41
CA HIS A 39 -4.21 10.34 14.00
C HIS A 39 -3.58 9.16 13.26
N LEU A 40 -2.24 9.09 13.25
CA LEU A 40 -1.51 7.89 12.86
C LEU A 40 -1.40 6.93 14.05
N TYR A 41 -1.01 7.45 15.21
CA TYR A 41 -1.00 6.72 16.49
C TYR A 41 -1.82 7.47 17.55
N ASP A 42 -2.44 6.72 18.46
CA ASP A 42 -3.33 7.28 19.47
C ASP A 42 -2.58 7.88 20.67
N TYR A 43 -3.33 8.41 21.65
CA TYR A 43 -2.80 9.02 22.86
C TYR A 43 -1.91 8.06 23.69
N TYR A 44 -2.16 6.76 23.61
CA TYR A 44 -1.40 5.71 24.30
C TYR A 44 -0.25 5.16 23.44
N LEU A 45 0.10 5.85 22.35
CA LEU A 45 1.12 5.45 21.37
C LEU A 45 0.80 4.16 20.61
N GLN A 46 -0.47 3.75 20.58
CA GLN A 46 -0.89 2.59 19.82
C GLN A 46 -1.06 2.97 18.34
N PRO A 47 -0.38 2.29 17.40
CA PRO A 47 -0.47 2.61 15.99
C PRO A 47 -1.82 2.17 15.41
N GLY A 48 -2.52 3.11 14.77
CA GLY A 48 -3.73 2.84 14.00
C GLY A 48 -3.41 2.34 12.59
N GLY A 49 -4.45 2.05 11.80
CA GLY A 49 -4.29 1.64 10.40
C GLY A 49 -3.56 2.68 9.54
N GLY A 50 -3.75 3.97 9.83
CA GLY A 50 -3.08 5.07 9.14
C GLY A 50 -1.57 5.04 9.31
N TYR A 51 -1.06 4.73 10.51
CA TYR A 51 0.39 4.60 10.77
C TYR A 51 1.04 3.57 9.84
N PHE A 52 0.43 2.40 9.70
CA PHE A 52 0.95 1.36 8.81
C PHE A 52 0.85 1.75 7.33
N GLY A 53 -0.18 2.53 6.95
CA GLY A 53 -0.32 3.06 5.60
C GLY A 53 0.78 4.06 5.26
N ALA A 54 1.02 5.03 6.16
CA ALA A 54 2.11 6.00 6.05
C ALA A 54 3.48 5.30 6.01
N LYS A 55 3.74 4.39 6.95
CA LYS A 55 4.99 3.61 6.98
C LYS A 55 5.21 2.80 5.70
N LYS A 56 4.14 2.33 5.05
CA LYS A 56 4.23 1.60 3.78
C LYS A 56 4.58 2.53 2.62
N ALA A 57 3.88 3.65 2.49
CA ALA A 57 4.12 4.63 1.42
C ALA A 57 5.48 5.35 1.51
N MET A 58 6.12 5.33 2.70
CA MET A 58 7.42 5.95 2.95
C MET A 58 8.58 4.92 2.93
N GLN A 59 8.44 3.82 2.19
CA GLN A 59 9.54 2.90 1.96
C GLN A 59 10.66 3.58 1.17
N ALA A 60 11.91 3.16 1.40
CA ALA A 60 13.07 3.74 0.75
C ALA A 60 13.08 3.53 -0.78
N LEU A 61 12.68 2.34 -1.23
CA LEU A 61 12.35 2.01 -2.62
C LEU A 61 10.92 1.49 -2.64
N ASP A 62 9.98 2.32 -3.07
CA ASP A 62 8.55 2.03 -3.00
C ASP A 62 7.97 1.78 -4.40
N PRO A 63 7.52 0.56 -4.71
CA PRO A 63 6.72 0.34 -5.90
C PRO A 63 5.28 0.81 -5.65
N VAL A 64 4.83 1.76 -6.45
CA VAL A 64 3.55 2.46 -6.27
C VAL A 64 2.60 2.17 -7.42
N TYR A 65 1.32 1.99 -7.11
CA TYR A 65 0.24 1.89 -8.09
C TYR A 65 -0.54 3.21 -8.19
N GLY A 66 -0.62 3.75 -9.40
CA GLY A 66 -1.47 4.89 -9.75
C GLY A 66 -2.94 4.47 -9.85
N TYR A 67 -3.75 4.93 -8.89
CA TYR A 67 -5.21 4.71 -8.92
C TYR A 67 -5.92 5.46 -10.06
N ASP A 68 -5.26 6.46 -10.63
CA ASP A 68 -5.77 7.38 -11.66
C ASP A 68 -5.57 6.85 -13.09
N ASP A 69 -4.37 6.37 -13.41
CA ASP A 69 -3.98 5.93 -14.77
C ASP A 69 -3.55 4.45 -14.84
N HIS A 70 -3.74 3.69 -13.75
CA HIS A 70 -3.35 2.27 -13.63
C HIS A 70 -1.86 2.00 -13.87
N SER A 71 -1.02 3.03 -13.70
CA SER A 71 0.41 2.89 -13.91
C SER A 71 1.15 2.40 -12.67
N VAL A 72 2.23 1.67 -12.90
CA VAL A 72 3.16 1.22 -11.87
C VAL A 72 4.39 2.11 -11.92
N TRP A 73 4.71 2.68 -10.76
CA TRP A 73 5.85 3.57 -10.54
C TRP A 73 6.84 2.94 -9.57
N LEU A 74 8.08 3.38 -9.67
CA LEU A 74 9.08 3.19 -8.63
C LEU A 74 9.47 4.55 -8.08
N VAL A 75 9.31 4.73 -6.76
CA VAL A 75 9.76 5.91 -6.04
C VAL A 75 11.00 5.55 -5.23
N SER A 76 12.09 6.28 -5.46
CA SER A 76 13.28 6.24 -4.62
C SER A 76 13.28 7.44 -3.68
N SER A 77 13.36 7.16 -2.38
CA SER A 77 13.59 8.15 -1.32
C SER A 77 14.98 7.99 -0.69
N GLN A 78 15.89 7.31 -1.40
CA GLN A 78 17.28 7.12 -0.99
C GLN A 78 18.18 8.18 -1.61
N TYR A 79 19.25 8.57 -0.91
CA TYR A 79 20.26 9.49 -1.45
C TYR A 79 21.39 8.79 -2.22
N VAL A 80 21.13 7.56 -2.68
CA VAL A 80 22.06 6.75 -3.47
C VAL A 80 21.31 6.15 -4.64
N ASP A 81 22.03 5.94 -5.74
CA ASP A 81 21.51 5.24 -6.90
C ASP A 81 21.34 3.75 -6.59
N ALA A 82 20.25 3.17 -7.07
CA ALA A 82 19.97 1.74 -7.03
C ALA A 82 19.89 1.20 -8.46
N LYS A 83 20.81 0.31 -8.83
CA LYS A 83 20.93 -0.23 -10.20
C LYS A 83 20.55 -1.71 -10.26
N GLY A 84 20.15 -2.18 -11.43
CA GLY A 84 19.81 -3.58 -11.70
C GLY A 84 18.61 -4.07 -10.89
N LEU A 85 17.62 -3.19 -10.68
CA LEU A 85 16.41 -3.54 -9.95
C LEU A 85 15.47 -4.33 -10.86
N GLN A 86 14.77 -5.30 -10.28
CA GLN A 86 13.69 -6.01 -10.93
C GLN A 86 12.38 -5.70 -10.20
N LEU A 87 11.44 -5.10 -10.91
CA LEU A 87 10.08 -4.86 -10.43
C LEU A 87 9.15 -5.92 -11.02
N THR A 88 8.47 -6.66 -10.15
CA THR A 88 7.46 -7.66 -10.51
C THR A 88 6.08 -7.17 -10.07
N ALA A 89 5.14 -7.12 -11.01
CA ALA A 89 3.72 -6.88 -10.75
C ALA A 89 2.91 -8.15 -11.02
N ARG A 90 2.12 -8.59 -10.05
CA ARG A 90 1.23 -9.75 -10.18
C ARG A 90 -0.17 -9.43 -9.74
N VAL A 91 -1.15 -9.89 -10.51
CA VAL A 91 -2.57 -9.71 -10.21
C VAL A 91 -3.20 -11.05 -9.89
N PHE A 92 -3.92 -11.11 -8.78
CA PHE A 92 -4.60 -12.30 -8.30
C PHE A 92 -6.09 -12.02 -8.07
N ASN A 93 -6.93 -12.99 -8.41
CA ASN A 93 -8.31 -12.99 -7.96
C ASN A 93 -8.41 -13.30 -6.45
N LEU A 94 -9.60 -13.10 -5.87
CA LEU A 94 -9.85 -13.38 -4.45
C LEU A 94 -9.62 -14.85 -4.05
N ASP A 95 -9.82 -15.76 -5.00
CA ASP A 95 -9.54 -17.19 -4.87
C ASP A 95 -8.03 -17.52 -4.87
N GLY A 96 -7.18 -16.54 -5.16
CA GLY A 96 -5.73 -16.68 -5.28
C GLY A 96 -5.25 -17.04 -6.69
N THR A 97 -6.15 -17.17 -7.68
CA THR A 97 -5.77 -17.46 -9.06
C THR A 97 -5.01 -16.28 -9.66
N GLN A 98 -3.78 -16.51 -10.13
CA GLN A 98 -3.00 -15.49 -10.82
C GLN A 98 -3.59 -15.22 -12.21
N LYS A 99 -3.90 -13.96 -12.50
CA LYS A 99 -4.45 -13.51 -13.79
C LYS A 99 -3.45 -12.75 -14.64
N PHE A 100 -2.44 -12.15 -14.01
CA PHE A 100 -1.42 -11.37 -14.71
C PHE A 100 -0.09 -11.43 -13.95
N SER A 101 1.00 -11.39 -14.70
CA SER A 101 2.36 -11.21 -14.19
C SER A 101 3.18 -10.45 -15.21
N LYS A 102 3.92 -9.44 -14.77
CA LYS A 102 4.86 -8.69 -15.59
C LYS A 102 6.07 -8.29 -14.76
N ASP A 103 7.24 -8.50 -15.36
CA ASP A 103 8.51 -8.06 -14.80
C ASP A 103 9.04 -6.90 -15.64
N ALA A 104 9.75 -5.99 -14.99
CA ALA A 104 10.50 -4.93 -15.63
C ALA A 104 11.82 -4.73 -14.91
N THR A 105 12.89 -4.55 -15.67
CA THR A 105 14.20 -4.18 -15.12
C THR A 105 14.35 -2.67 -15.25
N LEU A 106 14.85 -2.04 -14.19
CA LEU A 106 15.07 -0.60 -14.15
C LEU A 106 16.15 -0.23 -13.15
N ASP A 107 16.63 0.99 -13.30
CA ASP A 107 17.48 1.67 -12.34
C ASP A 107 16.68 2.80 -11.69
N ALA A 108 16.97 3.10 -10.43
CA ALA A 108 16.44 4.26 -9.74
C ALA A 108 17.61 5.17 -9.35
N ALA A 109 17.58 6.43 -9.80
CA ALA A 109 18.51 7.44 -9.33
C ALA A 109 18.18 7.83 -7.88
N ALA A 110 19.16 8.41 -7.18
CA ALA A 110 18.94 9.03 -5.89
C ALA A 110 17.74 10.00 -5.92
N ASP A 111 16.86 9.92 -4.92
CA ASP A 111 15.67 10.76 -4.70
C ASP A 111 14.66 10.85 -5.86
N SER A 112 14.67 9.88 -6.79
CA SER A 112 13.91 9.97 -8.05
C SER A 112 12.53 9.29 -8.05
N THR A 113 11.74 9.58 -9.09
CA THR A 113 10.50 8.85 -9.42
C THR A 113 10.54 8.41 -10.87
N ALA A 114 10.09 7.18 -11.16
CA ALA A 114 10.07 6.64 -12.52
C ALA A 114 8.77 5.88 -12.80
N LYS A 115 8.11 6.21 -13.92
CA LYS A 115 6.99 5.43 -14.47
C LYS A 115 7.57 4.19 -15.15
N VAL A 116 7.15 3.00 -14.72
CA VAL A 116 7.72 1.74 -15.21
C VAL A 116 6.88 1.15 -16.35
N PHE A 117 5.59 0.98 -16.12
CA PHE A 117 4.62 0.58 -17.15
C PHE A 117 3.19 0.81 -16.68
N GLU A 118 2.23 0.71 -17.60
CA GLU A 118 0.80 0.67 -17.29
C GLU A 118 0.31 -0.78 -17.23
N LEU A 119 -0.59 -1.07 -16.28
CA LEU A 119 -1.29 -2.34 -16.26
C LEU A 119 -2.33 -2.35 -17.39
N PRO A 120 -2.33 -3.38 -18.25
CA PRO A 120 -3.36 -3.51 -19.28
C PRO A 120 -4.71 -3.81 -18.64
N GLN A 121 -5.78 -3.72 -19.43
CA GLN A 121 -7.05 -4.32 -19.04
C GLN A 121 -6.87 -5.84 -18.93
N ILE A 122 -7.23 -6.41 -17.78
CA ILE A 122 -7.12 -7.84 -17.48
C ILE A 122 -8.51 -8.43 -17.39
N ASP A 123 -8.80 -9.41 -18.26
CA ASP A 123 -10.09 -10.08 -18.28
C ASP A 123 -10.22 -11.15 -17.19
N GLY A 124 -11.45 -11.45 -16.80
CA GLY A 124 -11.76 -12.50 -15.81
C GLY A 124 -11.35 -12.18 -14.37
N LEU A 125 -11.21 -10.88 -14.04
CA LEU A 125 -10.98 -10.43 -12.67
C LEU A 125 -12.26 -10.59 -11.82
N SER A 126 -12.07 -11.01 -10.57
CA SER A 126 -13.15 -10.95 -9.57
C SER A 126 -13.47 -9.50 -9.19
N ALA A 127 -14.69 -9.26 -8.67
CA ALA A 127 -15.17 -7.91 -8.34
C ALA A 127 -14.24 -7.11 -7.41
N ALA A 128 -13.54 -7.81 -6.51
CA ALA A 128 -12.31 -7.32 -5.89
C ALA A 128 -11.16 -8.24 -6.28
N TYR A 129 -9.95 -7.74 -6.37
CA TYR A 129 -8.75 -8.48 -6.74
C TYR A 129 -7.53 -7.90 -6.03
N PHE A 130 -6.41 -8.60 -6.10
CA PHE A 130 -5.16 -8.19 -5.46
C PHE A 130 -4.10 -7.84 -6.49
N LEU A 131 -3.34 -6.79 -6.22
CA LEU A 131 -2.12 -6.45 -6.94
C LEU A 131 -0.95 -6.53 -5.96
N ASP A 132 0.03 -7.38 -6.27
CA ASP A 132 1.28 -7.56 -5.54
C ASP A 132 2.42 -6.99 -6.36
N LEU A 133 3.01 -5.90 -5.88
CA LEU A 133 4.20 -5.27 -6.43
C LEU A 133 5.41 -5.61 -5.57
N ARG A 134 6.52 -5.99 -6.21
CA ARG A 134 7.77 -6.30 -5.52
C ARG A 134 8.95 -5.73 -6.28
N VAL A 135 9.93 -5.24 -5.54
CA VAL A 135 11.22 -4.79 -6.08
C VAL A 135 12.31 -5.63 -5.44
N THR A 136 13.15 -6.23 -6.26
CA THR A 136 14.31 -7.02 -5.85
C THR A 136 15.59 -6.47 -6.47
N ASP A 137 16.72 -6.68 -5.79
CA ASP A 137 18.02 -6.47 -6.39
C ASP A 137 18.43 -7.64 -7.31
N ALA A 138 19.58 -7.49 -7.99
CA ALA A 138 20.17 -8.54 -8.83
C ALA A 138 20.48 -9.85 -8.07
N GLY A 139 20.63 -9.79 -6.74
CA GLY A 139 20.81 -10.96 -5.87
C GLY A 139 19.50 -11.63 -5.43
N GLY A 140 18.35 -11.12 -5.87
CA GLY A 140 17.02 -11.62 -5.51
C GLY A 140 16.54 -11.18 -4.12
N LYS A 141 17.27 -10.30 -3.42
CA LYS A 141 16.82 -9.74 -2.14
C LYS A 141 15.72 -8.72 -2.39
N ARG A 142 14.59 -8.90 -1.71
CA ARG A 142 13.47 -7.96 -1.79
C ARG A 142 13.82 -6.65 -1.07
N LEU A 143 13.89 -5.57 -1.83
CA LEU A 143 14.16 -4.21 -1.33
C LEU A 143 12.87 -3.45 -1.01
N GLY A 144 11.81 -3.70 -1.78
CA GLY A 144 10.52 -3.03 -1.64
C GLY A 144 9.36 -3.96 -1.98
N SER A 145 8.18 -3.66 -1.44
CA SER A 145 6.95 -4.36 -1.82
C SER A 145 5.75 -3.49 -1.57
N ASN A 146 4.65 -3.72 -2.28
CA ASN A 146 3.38 -3.10 -1.98
C ASN A 146 2.24 -4.00 -2.43
N PHE A 147 1.17 -4.04 -1.64
CA PHE A 147 0.07 -4.97 -1.87
C PHE A 147 -1.25 -4.22 -1.79
N TYR A 148 -2.01 -4.25 -2.87
CA TYR A 148 -3.25 -3.51 -3.04
C TYR A 148 -4.44 -4.46 -3.11
N TRP A 149 -5.57 -4.04 -2.57
CA TRP A 149 -6.87 -4.65 -2.83
C TRP A 149 -7.71 -3.69 -3.67
N LEU A 150 -7.86 -4.04 -4.94
CA LEU A 150 -8.50 -3.21 -5.94
C LEU A 150 -9.89 -3.77 -6.28
N SER A 151 -10.70 -2.98 -6.98
CA SER A 151 -12.01 -3.39 -7.46
C SER A 151 -12.15 -3.07 -8.94
N THR A 152 -12.94 -3.87 -9.64
CA THR A 152 -13.31 -3.60 -11.04
C THR A 152 -14.32 -2.45 -11.17
N LYS A 153 -14.93 -2.01 -10.06
CA LYS A 153 -15.80 -0.83 -10.03
C LYS A 153 -15.02 0.38 -9.52
N PRO A 154 -14.75 1.41 -10.33
CA PRO A 154 -13.97 2.57 -9.91
C PRO A 154 -14.73 3.48 -8.92
N GLU A 155 -13.98 4.14 -8.04
CA GLU A 155 -14.51 5.28 -7.27
C GLU A 155 -14.46 6.52 -8.15
N THR A 156 -15.55 7.29 -8.20
CA THR A 156 -15.61 8.54 -8.95
C THR A 156 -16.11 9.67 -8.04
N SER A 157 -15.45 10.82 -8.15
CA SER A 157 -15.82 12.04 -7.43
C SER A 157 -16.96 12.77 -8.14
N ASP A 158 -17.84 13.41 -7.38
CA ASP A 158 -18.96 14.19 -7.90
C ASP A 158 -18.57 15.67 -8.03
N TRP A 159 -17.85 15.99 -9.10
CA TRP A 159 -17.31 17.34 -9.31
C TRP A 159 -18.39 18.40 -9.50
N ASP A 160 -19.52 18.05 -10.13
CA ASP A 160 -20.63 18.97 -10.34
C ASP A 160 -21.23 19.39 -9.00
N ARG A 161 -21.49 18.41 -8.11
CA ARG A 161 -21.96 18.67 -6.75
C ARG A 161 -20.97 19.48 -5.93
N MET A 162 -19.67 19.28 -6.15
CA MET A 162 -18.64 20.09 -5.49
C MET A 162 -18.67 21.56 -5.94
N ARG A 163 -18.97 21.84 -7.21
CA ARG A 163 -19.12 23.21 -7.71
C ARG A 163 -20.40 23.86 -7.21
N THR A 164 -21.51 23.13 -7.15
CA THR A 164 -22.82 23.68 -6.75
C THR A 164 -23.00 23.77 -5.25
N THR A 165 -22.34 22.91 -4.46
CA THR A 165 -22.47 22.88 -3.00
C THR A 165 -21.12 22.53 -2.36
N PRO A 166 -20.13 23.45 -2.45
CA PRO A 166 -18.79 23.18 -1.98
C PRO A 166 -18.77 22.95 -0.48
N ARG A 167 -18.18 21.82 -0.05
CA ARG A 167 -17.75 21.61 1.33
C ARG A 167 -16.25 21.82 1.40
N TRP A 168 -15.82 22.78 2.20
CA TRP A 168 -14.40 23.13 2.33
C TRP A 168 -13.51 21.97 2.81
N HIS A 169 -14.08 20.96 3.47
CA HIS A 169 -13.36 19.85 4.10
C HIS A 169 -13.53 18.49 3.39
N SER A 170 -14.36 18.39 2.34
CA SER A 170 -14.59 17.08 1.69
C SER A 170 -15.10 17.18 0.26
N CYS A 171 -14.68 16.23 -0.58
CA CYS A 171 -15.23 16.02 -1.92
C CYS A 171 -16.33 14.95 -1.88
N PRO A 172 -17.56 15.24 -2.36
CA PRO A 172 -18.61 14.23 -2.46
C PRO A 172 -18.23 13.16 -3.50
N ARG A 173 -18.62 11.91 -3.23
CA ARG A 173 -18.43 10.78 -4.15
C ARG A 173 -19.70 10.55 -4.96
N ARG A 174 -19.55 10.28 -6.26
CA ARG A 174 -20.61 9.84 -7.17
C ARG A 174 -20.76 8.32 -7.17
N SER A 175 -19.64 7.58 -7.12
CA SER A 175 -19.62 6.12 -6.96
C SER A 175 -18.63 5.71 -5.88
N SER A 176 -18.90 4.58 -5.19
CA SER A 176 -17.99 3.99 -4.21
C SER A 176 -17.57 2.60 -4.63
N THR A 177 -16.30 2.28 -4.38
CA THR A 177 -15.81 0.90 -4.49
C THR A 177 -16.43 0.10 -3.36
N CYS A 178 -16.98 -1.06 -3.68
CA CYS A 178 -17.49 -1.98 -2.67
C CYS A 178 -16.59 -3.23 -2.63
N PRO A 179 -15.55 -3.26 -1.78
CA PRO A 179 -14.71 -4.44 -1.60
C PRO A 179 -15.40 -5.54 -0.77
N ALA A 180 -16.72 -5.73 -0.94
CA ALA A 180 -17.52 -6.70 -0.17
C ALA A 180 -16.98 -8.13 -0.24
N GLY A 181 -16.25 -8.48 -1.31
CA GLY A 181 -15.60 -9.78 -1.47
C GLY A 181 -14.55 -10.09 -0.40
N LEU A 182 -13.92 -9.10 0.22
CA LEU A 182 -12.94 -9.31 1.29
C LEU A 182 -13.57 -9.89 2.56
N LYS A 183 -14.86 -9.65 2.82
CA LYS A 183 -15.57 -10.23 3.99
C LYS A 183 -15.75 -11.75 3.88
N ARG A 184 -15.65 -12.32 2.67
CA ARG A 184 -15.95 -13.73 2.38
C ARG A 184 -14.71 -14.60 2.18
N ARG A 185 -13.50 -14.07 2.44
CA ARG A 185 -12.27 -14.82 2.20
C ARG A 185 -12.08 -15.92 3.24
N ALA A 186 -11.79 -17.14 2.77
CA ALA A 186 -11.45 -18.26 3.63
C ALA A 186 -10.11 -17.99 4.37
N PRO A 187 -9.95 -18.44 5.63
CA PRO A 187 -8.71 -18.25 6.38
C PRO A 187 -7.54 -18.97 5.72
N SER A 188 -6.49 -18.23 5.34
CA SER A 188 -5.23 -18.81 4.90
C SER A 188 -4.37 -19.15 6.11
N ARG A 189 -4.06 -20.43 6.35
CA ARG A 189 -3.01 -20.83 7.30
C ARG A 189 -1.66 -20.78 6.60
N SER A 190 -0.75 -19.91 7.05
CA SER A 190 0.67 -20.15 6.80
C SER A 190 1.11 -21.29 7.71
N ARG A 191 1.66 -22.36 7.13
CA ARG A 191 2.25 -23.45 7.89
C ARG A 191 3.58 -22.93 8.44
N MET A 192 3.56 -22.29 9.61
CA MET A 192 4.79 -22.06 10.36
C MET A 192 5.40 -23.42 10.69
N SER A 193 6.53 -23.74 10.05
CA SER A 193 7.37 -24.87 10.45
C SER A 193 7.77 -24.63 11.91
N ARG A 194 7.25 -25.45 12.82
CA ARG A 194 7.71 -25.47 14.21
C ARG A 194 9.14 -26.02 14.20
N SER A 195 10.13 -25.14 14.23
CA SER A 195 11.46 -25.53 14.69
C SER A 195 11.34 -25.88 16.18
N LYS A 196 11.84 -27.06 16.54
CA LYS A 196 11.82 -27.59 17.91
C LYS A 196 12.50 -26.60 18.85
N ILE A 197 11.72 -25.94 19.71
CA ILE A 197 12.26 -25.34 20.93
C ILE A 197 12.37 -26.48 21.94
N GLN A 198 13.60 -26.95 22.18
CA GLN A 198 13.90 -27.77 23.36
C GLN A 198 13.67 -26.90 24.60
N ALA A 199 12.65 -27.25 25.39
CA ALA A 199 12.47 -26.70 26.72
C ALA A 199 13.63 -27.18 27.61
N ARG A 200 14.50 -26.25 28.04
CA ARG A 200 15.37 -26.47 29.19
C ARG A 200 14.51 -26.34 30.45
N THR A 201 14.30 -27.46 31.13
CA THR A 201 13.74 -27.52 32.48
C THR A 201 14.74 -26.92 33.46
N TRP A 202 14.31 -25.93 34.25
CA TRP A 202 15.05 -25.42 35.40
C TRP A 202 14.66 -26.23 36.66
N PRO A 203 15.59 -26.56 37.57
CA PRO A 203 15.26 -27.26 38.79
C PRO A 203 14.59 -26.32 39.80
N SER A 204 13.50 -26.80 40.40
CA SER A 204 12.81 -26.18 41.53
C SER A 204 13.52 -26.51 42.84
N SER A 205 14.04 -25.50 43.53
CA SER A 205 14.40 -25.60 44.94
C SER A 205 14.13 -24.25 45.63
N CYS A 206 12.98 -24.15 46.30
CA CYS A 206 12.81 -23.24 47.43
C CYS A 206 12.88 -24.09 48.69
N GLY A 207 13.83 -23.78 49.56
CA GLY A 207 13.78 -24.06 50.99
C GLY A 207 13.26 -22.85 51.74
#